data_AF-A0A7K2MKZ0-F1
#
_entry.id   AF-A0A7K2MKZ0-F1
#
_cell.length_a   1.000
_cell.length_b   1.000
_cell.length_c   1.000
_cell.angle_alpha   90.00
_cell.angle_beta   90.00
_cell.angle_gamma   90.00
#
_symmetry.space_group_name_H-M   'P 1'
#
loop_
_entity.id
_entity.type
_entity.pdbx_description
1 polymer ?
#
loop_
_entity_poly.entity_id
_entity_poly.type
_entity_poly.pdbx_seq_one_letter_code
_entity_poly.pdbx_strand_id
1 'polypeptide(L)'
;VRFAWWTDEEQGLNGSDFYVRSLSSAQRSAITAYYNFDMVASTNGGYFINHVTSAAAAPMKAYWDSLGLQPEENTEGAGRSDDYSFEQYGIPTSGYAMGAGARKTSAQAAKWGGTAGASYDPCYHRSCDNLDNINTTGLNRASDGIAYTIWQRAVDTGGGDGGGCDTDPVVNGGFENGTSPWSGDTGTIGAHSGQAAHSGTRFSWLAGYGSTHTESVGQTVTVPTGCTRLTYWLHIDTDESGSTAYDTFRVKADGTTLATLSNADARSGYVQRTVDLGAYAGRQVALSFTGSEDGSLQTSFVLDDVSLREG
;
A
#
# COMPACT_ATOMS: atom_id res chain seq x y z
N VAL A 1 -6.19 -5.10 -12.48
CA VAL A 1 -7.52 -4.45 -12.44
C VAL A 1 -8.41 -5.01 -13.55
N ARG A 2 -9.70 -5.23 -13.29
CA ARG A 2 -10.71 -5.62 -14.28
C ARG A 2 -11.91 -4.68 -14.16
N PHE A 3 -12.38 -4.17 -15.28
CA PHE A 3 -13.62 -3.39 -15.36
C PHE A 3 -14.72 -4.26 -15.94
N ALA A 4 -15.95 -4.07 -15.45
CA ALA A 4 -17.13 -4.78 -15.92
C ALA A 4 -18.32 -3.83 -15.97
N TRP A 5 -19.18 -4.04 -16.96
CA TRP A 5 -20.48 -3.40 -17.08
C TRP A 5 -21.52 -4.51 -17.10
N TRP A 6 -22.37 -4.53 -16.09
CA TRP A 6 -23.39 -5.56 -15.94
C TRP A 6 -24.64 -5.19 -16.71
N THR A 7 -25.26 -6.23 -17.25
CA THR A 7 -26.56 -6.16 -17.90
C THR A 7 -27.56 -6.87 -16.99
N ASP A 8 -28.83 -6.49 -17.09
CA ASP A 8 -29.93 -7.20 -16.43
C ASP A 8 -29.84 -7.18 -14.89
N GLU A 9 -29.26 -6.10 -14.35
CA GLU A 9 -29.21 -5.79 -12.91
C GLU A 9 -30.62 -5.60 -12.36
N GLU A 10 -31.43 -4.78 -13.05
CA GLU A 10 -32.80 -4.44 -12.67
C GLU A 10 -33.79 -5.62 -12.68
N GLN A 11 -33.41 -6.75 -13.30
CA GLN A 11 -34.21 -7.99 -13.30
C GLN A 11 -33.74 -9.01 -12.26
N GLY A 12 -32.82 -8.61 -11.36
CA GLY A 12 -32.32 -9.45 -10.27
C GLY A 12 -30.86 -9.84 -10.41
N LEU A 13 -29.99 -8.89 -10.79
CA LEU A 13 -28.52 -9.05 -10.79
C LEU A 13 -28.02 -10.16 -11.73
N ASN A 14 -28.77 -10.50 -12.78
CA ASN A 14 -28.54 -11.70 -13.58
C ASN A 14 -27.14 -11.69 -14.26
N GLY A 15 -26.65 -10.53 -14.67
CA GLY A 15 -25.33 -10.38 -15.28
C GLY A 15 -24.18 -10.64 -14.31
N SER A 16 -24.17 -9.97 -13.16
CA SER A 16 -23.12 -10.14 -12.14
C SER A 16 -23.17 -11.53 -11.50
N ASP A 17 -24.37 -12.05 -11.20
CA ASP A 17 -24.57 -13.42 -10.72
C ASP A 17 -24.03 -14.44 -11.72
N PHE A 18 -24.38 -14.30 -13.02
CA PHE A 18 -23.85 -15.16 -14.07
C PHE A 18 -22.33 -15.17 -14.10
N TYR A 19 -21.73 -13.99 -14.03
CA TYR A 19 -20.29 -13.88 -14.09
C TYR A 19 -19.63 -14.56 -12.90
N VAL A 20 -20.01 -14.22 -11.67
CA VAL A 20 -19.33 -14.76 -10.48
C VAL A 20 -19.53 -16.27 -10.33
N ARG A 21 -20.71 -16.81 -10.69
CA ARG A 21 -20.97 -18.26 -10.67
C ARG A 21 -20.15 -19.02 -11.72
N SER A 22 -19.78 -18.36 -12.83
CA SER A 22 -18.99 -18.97 -13.91
C SER A 22 -17.50 -19.07 -13.56
N LEU A 23 -17.04 -18.34 -12.54
CA LEU A 23 -15.64 -18.38 -12.10
C LEU A 23 -15.35 -19.65 -11.29
N SER A 24 -14.19 -20.25 -11.57
CA SER A 24 -13.65 -21.29 -10.70
C SER A 24 -13.37 -20.75 -9.28
N SER A 25 -13.22 -21.64 -8.30
CA SER A 25 -12.83 -21.23 -6.94
C SER A 25 -11.52 -20.45 -6.94
N ALA A 26 -10.52 -20.91 -7.68
CA ALA A 26 -9.23 -20.23 -7.81
C ALA A 26 -9.38 -18.82 -8.42
N GLN A 27 -10.24 -18.65 -9.43
CA GLN A 27 -10.51 -17.34 -10.02
C GLN A 27 -11.22 -16.40 -9.05
N ARG A 28 -12.14 -16.91 -8.23
CA ARG A 28 -12.81 -16.12 -7.18
C ARG A 28 -11.82 -15.70 -6.09
N SER A 29 -10.98 -16.61 -5.61
CA SER A 29 -9.95 -16.32 -4.61
C SER A 29 -8.88 -15.33 -5.11
N ALA A 30 -8.71 -15.19 -6.42
CA ALA A 30 -7.82 -14.19 -7.01
C ALA A 30 -8.42 -12.77 -7.04
N ILE A 31 -9.70 -12.60 -6.70
CA ILE A 31 -10.35 -11.28 -6.62
C ILE A 31 -10.19 -10.75 -5.20
N THR A 32 -9.28 -9.80 -5.00
CA THR A 32 -9.00 -9.19 -3.69
C THR A 32 -10.18 -8.36 -3.17
N ALA A 33 -10.84 -7.62 -4.07
CA ALA A 33 -12.04 -6.85 -3.77
C ALA A 33 -12.82 -6.55 -5.06
N TYR A 34 -14.14 -6.36 -4.94
CA TYR A 34 -15.02 -5.85 -5.99
C TYR A 34 -15.59 -4.49 -5.57
N TYR A 35 -15.59 -3.53 -6.48
CA TYR A 35 -16.06 -2.17 -6.24
C TYR A 35 -17.24 -1.84 -7.13
N ASN A 36 -18.38 -1.53 -6.51
CA ASN A 36 -19.64 -1.27 -7.20
C ASN A 36 -19.99 0.21 -7.20
N PHE A 37 -20.49 0.73 -8.31
CA PHE A 37 -20.80 2.16 -8.46
C PHE A 37 -22.16 2.31 -9.11
N ASP A 38 -23.19 2.39 -8.28
CA ASP A 38 -24.58 2.41 -8.69
C ASP A 38 -25.28 3.64 -8.09
N MET A 39 -25.87 4.44 -8.97
CA MET A 39 -26.44 5.76 -8.66
C MET A 39 -25.48 6.71 -7.92
N VAL A 40 -24.44 7.20 -8.61
CA VAL A 40 -23.40 8.06 -8.02
C VAL A 40 -23.60 9.57 -8.25
N ALA A 41 -24.80 10.01 -8.63
CA ALA A 41 -25.03 11.40 -9.07
C ALA A 41 -26.42 11.97 -8.76
N SER A 42 -27.15 11.42 -7.79
CA SER A 42 -28.52 11.84 -7.44
C SER A 42 -28.61 13.34 -7.13
N THR A 43 -29.64 14.03 -7.65
CA THR A 43 -29.77 15.50 -7.59
C THR A 43 -29.81 16.05 -6.16
N ASN A 44 -30.44 15.33 -5.24
CA ASN A 44 -30.45 15.61 -3.79
C ASN A 44 -29.63 14.57 -3.02
N GLY A 45 -28.56 14.04 -3.63
CA GLY A 45 -27.82 12.90 -3.12
C GLY A 45 -27.14 13.08 -1.76
N GLY A 46 -26.91 11.95 -1.09
CA GLY A 46 -25.99 11.84 0.05
C GLY A 46 -24.63 11.28 -0.35
N TYR A 47 -23.78 10.97 0.62
CA TYR A 47 -22.50 10.28 0.38
C TYR A 47 -22.51 8.96 1.14
N PHE A 48 -22.84 7.87 0.44
CA PHE A 48 -22.98 6.55 1.02
C PHE A 48 -21.92 5.59 0.50
N ILE A 49 -21.38 4.77 1.40
CA ILE A 49 -20.40 3.72 1.09
C ILE A 49 -20.97 2.37 1.52
N ASN A 50 -20.92 1.37 0.66
CA ASN A 50 -21.29 -0.01 1.02
C ASN A 50 -20.21 -0.60 1.94
N HIS A 51 -20.62 -1.17 3.07
CA HIS A 51 -19.74 -1.73 4.11
C HIS A 51 -18.68 -0.71 4.54
N VAL A 52 -19.10 0.48 4.97
CA VAL A 52 -18.25 1.67 5.20
C VAL A 52 -17.11 1.43 6.20
N THR A 53 -17.26 0.44 7.09
CA THR A 53 -16.23 0.05 8.08
C THR A 53 -15.33 -1.09 7.62
N SER A 54 -15.51 -1.62 6.41
CA SER A 54 -14.72 -2.73 5.89
C SER A 54 -13.35 -2.28 5.40
N ALA A 55 -12.40 -3.23 5.35
CA ALA A 55 -11.11 -3.00 4.73
C ALA A 55 -11.23 -2.58 3.26
N ALA A 56 -12.21 -3.14 2.52
CA ALA A 56 -12.46 -2.80 1.12
C ALA A 56 -12.83 -1.32 0.95
N ALA A 57 -13.65 -0.78 1.86
CA ALA A 57 -14.14 0.60 1.89
C ALA A 57 -13.09 1.65 2.30
N ALA A 58 -12.01 1.26 3.00
CA ALA A 58 -11.02 2.17 3.57
C ALA A 58 -10.54 3.30 2.62
N PRO A 59 -10.05 3.03 1.39
CA PRO A 59 -9.62 4.10 0.47
C PRO A 59 -10.77 5.00 0.01
N MET A 60 -11.96 4.44 -0.18
CA MET A 60 -13.15 5.19 -0.59
C MET A 60 -13.58 6.17 0.51
N LYS A 61 -13.53 5.71 1.76
CA LYS A 61 -13.84 6.51 2.94
C LYS A 61 -12.78 7.58 3.16
N ALA A 62 -11.50 7.23 3.05
CA ALA A 62 -10.38 8.18 3.20
C ALA A 62 -10.50 9.34 2.20
N TYR A 63 -10.84 9.06 0.94
CA TYR A 63 -11.03 10.10 -0.06
C TYR A 63 -12.17 11.06 0.31
N TRP A 64 -13.36 10.56 0.66
CA TRP A 64 -14.48 11.44 1.02
C TRP A 64 -14.33 12.13 2.39
N ASP A 65 -13.61 11.52 3.34
CA ASP A 65 -13.22 12.17 4.59
C ASP A 65 -12.24 13.33 4.34
N SER A 66 -11.31 13.20 3.38
CA SER A 66 -10.39 14.28 2.99
C SER A 66 -11.14 15.52 2.46
N LEU A 67 -12.36 15.32 1.94
CA LEU A 67 -13.26 16.37 1.49
C LEU A 67 -14.22 16.88 2.59
N GLY A 68 -14.11 16.34 3.81
CA GLY A 68 -14.97 16.67 4.95
C GLY A 68 -16.41 16.18 4.82
N LEU A 69 -16.67 15.18 3.98
CA LEU A 69 -18.04 14.77 3.62
C LEU A 69 -18.69 13.88 4.68
N GLN A 70 -17.95 13.19 5.55
CA GLN A 70 -18.50 12.32 6.60
C GLN A 70 -19.52 11.30 6.05
N PRO A 71 -19.05 10.33 5.22
CA PRO A 71 -19.93 9.38 4.56
C PRO A 71 -20.64 8.45 5.54
N GLU A 72 -21.80 7.94 5.13
CA GLU A 72 -22.61 6.98 5.90
C GLU A 72 -22.64 5.61 5.22
N GLU A 73 -23.03 4.58 5.97
CA GLU A 73 -23.30 3.25 5.42
C GLU A 73 -24.46 3.30 4.40
N ASN A 74 -24.31 2.62 3.27
CA ASN A 74 -25.37 2.50 2.28
C ASN A 74 -26.40 1.45 2.71
N THR A 75 -27.38 1.88 3.49
CA THR A 75 -28.47 1.01 3.93
C THR A 75 -29.56 0.82 2.86
N GLU A 76 -29.75 1.77 1.95
CA GLU A 76 -30.80 1.70 0.92
C GLU A 76 -30.48 0.68 -0.19
N GLY A 77 -29.21 0.61 -0.60
CA GLY A 77 -28.73 -0.29 -1.64
C GLY A 77 -28.27 -1.67 -1.16
N ALA A 78 -28.25 -1.92 0.15
CA ALA A 78 -27.75 -3.16 0.72
C ALA A 78 -28.47 -4.39 0.13
N GLY A 79 -27.70 -5.28 -0.52
CA GLY A 79 -28.20 -6.51 -1.13
C GLY A 79 -29.03 -6.33 -2.40
N ARG A 80 -28.95 -5.17 -3.05
CA ARG A 80 -29.81 -4.79 -4.19
C ARG A 80 -29.05 -4.33 -5.43
N SER A 81 -27.73 -4.46 -5.46
CA SER A 81 -26.90 -4.10 -6.61
C SER A 81 -25.81 -5.17 -6.81
N ASP A 82 -25.02 -5.04 -7.88
CA ASP A 82 -24.15 -6.11 -8.39
C ASP A 82 -23.07 -6.59 -7.40
N ASP A 83 -22.71 -5.81 -6.38
CA ASP A 83 -21.83 -6.25 -5.29
C ASP A 83 -22.38 -7.45 -4.52
N TYR A 84 -23.71 -7.53 -4.38
CA TYR A 84 -24.33 -8.62 -3.67
C TYR A 84 -23.98 -9.99 -4.26
N SER A 85 -23.91 -10.10 -5.59
CA SER A 85 -23.50 -11.33 -6.27
C SER A 85 -22.10 -11.78 -5.84
N PHE A 86 -21.17 -10.86 -5.62
CA PHE A 86 -19.81 -11.15 -5.17
C PHE A 86 -19.75 -11.51 -3.68
N GLU A 87 -20.54 -10.83 -2.85
CA GLU A 87 -20.65 -11.11 -1.41
C GLU A 87 -21.13 -12.53 -1.11
N GLN A 88 -22.08 -13.04 -1.91
CA GLN A 88 -22.58 -14.42 -1.78
C GLN A 88 -21.47 -15.48 -1.91
N TYR A 89 -20.34 -15.13 -2.53
CA TYR A 89 -19.18 -15.99 -2.66
C TYR A 89 -17.99 -15.60 -1.77
N GLY A 90 -18.22 -14.72 -0.79
CA GLY A 90 -17.21 -14.30 0.19
C GLY A 90 -16.13 -13.38 -0.39
N ILE A 91 -16.36 -12.78 -1.56
CA ILE A 91 -15.45 -11.80 -2.15
C ILE A 91 -15.72 -10.47 -1.43
N PRO A 92 -14.69 -9.78 -0.88
CA PRO A 92 -14.87 -8.48 -0.26
C PRO A 92 -15.43 -7.45 -1.25
N THR A 93 -16.41 -6.67 -0.79
CA THR A 93 -17.07 -5.65 -1.61
C THR A 93 -17.11 -4.29 -0.93
N SER A 94 -17.15 -3.25 -1.73
CA SER A 94 -17.58 -1.91 -1.31
C SER A 94 -18.06 -1.13 -2.53
N GLY A 95 -18.54 0.09 -2.35
CA GLY A 95 -19.13 0.85 -3.44
C GLY A 95 -19.56 2.24 -3.03
N TYR A 96 -19.71 3.13 -4.00
CA TYR A 96 -20.33 4.44 -3.79
C TYR A 96 -21.77 4.43 -4.25
N ALA A 97 -22.61 5.09 -3.47
CA ALA A 97 -23.97 5.44 -3.85
C ALA A 97 -24.29 6.86 -3.34
N MET A 98 -25.21 7.53 -4.02
CA MET A 98 -25.75 8.83 -3.59
C MET A 98 -27.22 8.76 -3.19
N GLY A 99 -27.76 7.55 -3.04
CA GLY A 99 -29.13 7.27 -2.64
C GLY A 99 -30.12 7.35 -3.80
N ALA A 100 -31.28 6.73 -3.62
CA ALA A 100 -32.32 6.58 -4.63
C ALA A 100 -33.65 7.19 -4.15
N GLY A 101 -34.68 6.37 -3.96
CA GLY A 101 -36.02 6.82 -3.57
C GLY A 101 -36.17 7.22 -2.10
N ALA A 102 -35.22 6.84 -1.22
CA ALA A 102 -35.25 7.18 0.19
C ALA A 102 -35.11 8.68 0.43
N ARG A 103 -35.65 9.16 1.56
CA ARG A 103 -35.73 10.60 1.88
C ARG A 103 -34.53 11.05 2.69
N LYS A 104 -33.92 12.16 2.25
CA LYS A 104 -32.84 12.84 2.97
C LYS A 104 -33.32 13.34 4.33
N THR A 105 -32.61 12.98 5.40
CA THR A 105 -32.94 13.45 6.75
C THR A 105 -32.47 14.90 6.96
N SER A 106 -33.01 15.57 7.98
CA SER A 106 -32.53 16.92 8.36
C SER A 106 -31.05 16.93 8.75
N ALA A 107 -30.56 15.86 9.41
CA ALA A 107 -29.15 15.73 9.78
C ALA A 107 -28.25 15.60 8.54
N GLN A 108 -28.66 14.79 7.56
CA GLN A 108 -27.95 14.65 6.28
C GLN A 108 -27.98 15.94 5.48
N ALA A 109 -29.11 16.66 5.43
CA ALA A 109 -29.20 17.96 4.78
C ALA A 109 -28.29 19.01 5.45
N ALA A 110 -28.12 18.95 6.78
CA ALA A 110 -27.22 19.83 7.49
C ALA A 110 -25.74 19.63 7.11
N LYS A 111 -25.30 18.39 6.82
CA LYS A 111 -23.90 18.10 6.45
C LYS A 111 -23.63 18.06 4.93
N TRP A 112 -24.61 17.70 4.12
CA TRP A 112 -24.43 17.52 2.67
C TRP A 112 -25.17 18.55 1.82
N GLY A 113 -25.97 19.41 2.45
CA GLY A 113 -26.89 20.32 1.75
C GLY A 113 -28.07 19.57 1.10
N GLY A 114 -28.76 20.28 0.22
CA GLY A 114 -29.97 19.79 -0.44
C GLY A 114 -31.23 20.00 0.40
N THR A 115 -32.28 19.23 0.11
CA THR A 115 -33.61 19.42 0.69
C THR A 115 -33.96 18.26 1.62
N ALA A 116 -34.04 18.54 2.92
CA ALA A 116 -34.53 17.58 3.90
C ALA A 116 -35.98 17.17 3.59
N GLY A 117 -36.30 15.90 3.78
CA GLY A 117 -37.60 15.31 3.52
C GLY A 117 -37.87 15.01 2.04
N ALA A 118 -37.08 15.49 1.09
CA ALA A 118 -37.15 15.07 -0.31
C ALA A 118 -36.36 13.77 -0.54
N SER A 119 -36.68 13.01 -1.59
CA SER A 119 -35.87 11.84 -1.97
C SER A 119 -34.46 12.26 -2.39
N TYR A 120 -33.49 11.35 -2.31
CA TYR A 120 -32.15 11.60 -2.85
C TYR A 120 -32.19 11.77 -4.36
N ASP A 121 -32.98 10.91 -5.02
CA ASP A 121 -33.31 11.00 -6.44
C ASP A 121 -34.85 11.03 -6.63
N PRO A 122 -35.44 12.14 -7.07
CA PRO A 122 -36.87 12.23 -7.35
C PRO A 122 -37.29 11.52 -8.65
N CYS A 123 -36.33 11.17 -9.50
CA CYS A 123 -36.51 10.55 -10.80
C CYS A 123 -36.08 9.08 -10.86
N TYR A 124 -35.63 8.48 -9.75
CA TYR A 124 -35.30 7.04 -9.68
C TYR A 124 -36.41 6.17 -10.30
N HIS A 125 -36.05 5.38 -11.31
CA HIS A 125 -36.94 4.52 -12.11
C HIS A 125 -38.11 5.25 -12.80
N ARG A 126 -37.92 6.53 -13.17
CA ARG A 126 -38.93 7.34 -13.86
C ARG A 126 -38.38 7.86 -15.18
N SER A 127 -39.29 8.29 -16.06
CA SER A 127 -38.94 8.85 -17.37
C SER A 127 -38.12 10.15 -17.31
N CYS A 128 -38.04 10.79 -16.15
CA CYS A 128 -37.22 11.98 -15.95
C CYS A 128 -35.78 11.67 -15.52
N ASP A 129 -35.40 10.40 -15.37
CA ASP A 129 -34.01 10.01 -15.17
C ASP A 129 -33.25 10.12 -16.49
N ASN A 130 -32.73 11.31 -16.74
CA ASN A 130 -32.01 11.70 -17.94
C ASN A 130 -30.85 12.65 -17.57
N LEU A 131 -30.20 13.26 -18.57
CA LEU A 131 -29.03 14.11 -18.33
C LEU A 131 -29.32 15.37 -17.49
N ASP A 132 -30.58 15.79 -17.35
CA ASP A 132 -30.98 16.90 -16.48
C ASP A 132 -31.09 16.47 -15.00
N ASN A 133 -31.12 15.16 -14.71
CA ASN A 133 -31.21 14.59 -13.36
C ASN A 133 -29.83 14.27 -12.75
N ILE A 134 -28.82 15.09 -13.02
CA ILE A 134 -27.43 14.82 -12.59
C ILE A 134 -26.90 15.93 -11.68
N ASN A 135 -26.49 15.57 -10.46
CA ASN A 135 -25.67 16.43 -9.62
C ASN A 135 -24.20 16.34 -10.07
N THR A 136 -23.75 17.33 -10.83
CA THR A 136 -22.37 17.35 -11.36
C THR A 136 -21.30 17.45 -10.28
N THR A 137 -21.59 18.09 -9.14
CA THR A 137 -20.67 18.12 -7.99
C THR A 137 -20.51 16.72 -7.39
N GLY A 138 -21.62 16.01 -7.21
CA GLY A 138 -21.65 14.64 -6.71
C GLY A 138 -20.92 13.69 -7.66
N LEU A 139 -21.24 13.76 -8.95
CA LEU A 139 -20.60 12.97 -9.99
C LEU A 139 -19.08 13.18 -10.05
N ASN A 140 -18.62 14.44 -9.95
CA ASN A 140 -17.18 14.74 -9.92
C ASN A 140 -16.50 14.10 -8.72
N ARG A 141 -17.05 14.29 -7.51
CA ARG A 141 -16.51 13.70 -6.27
C ARG A 141 -16.51 12.18 -6.29
N ALA A 142 -17.55 11.56 -6.84
CA ALA A 142 -17.60 10.11 -6.99
C ALA A 142 -16.53 9.64 -7.98
N SER A 143 -16.44 10.25 -9.15
CA SER A 143 -15.48 9.87 -10.20
C SER A 143 -14.02 9.98 -9.73
N ASP A 144 -13.67 11.07 -9.05
CA ASP A 144 -12.34 11.26 -8.47
C ASP A 144 -12.04 10.22 -7.37
N GLY A 145 -13.02 9.92 -6.52
CA GLY A 145 -12.87 8.91 -5.47
C GLY A 145 -12.80 7.47 -6.00
N ILE A 146 -13.49 7.19 -7.11
CA ILE A 146 -13.38 5.93 -7.85
C ILE A 146 -11.95 5.76 -8.38
N ALA A 147 -11.42 6.80 -9.05
CA ALA A 147 -10.06 6.79 -9.58
C ALA A 147 -9.02 6.64 -8.45
N TYR A 148 -9.19 7.39 -7.35
CA TYR A 148 -8.35 7.27 -6.15
C TYR A 148 -8.35 5.84 -5.59
N THR A 149 -9.53 5.24 -5.44
CA THR A 149 -9.69 3.87 -4.92
C THR A 149 -9.03 2.85 -5.82
N ILE A 150 -9.26 2.93 -7.13
CA ILE A 150 -8.62 2.03 -8.09
C ILE A 150 -7.10 2.19 -8.02
N TRP A 151 -6.59 3.42 -7.94
CA TRP A 151 -5.15 3.67 -7.85
C TRP A 151 -4.55 3.02 -6.60
N GLN A 152 -5.15 3.25 -5.42
CA GLN A 152 -4.70 2.68 -4.15
C GLN A 152 -4.76 1.15 -4.10
N ARG A 153 -5.60 0.52 -4.94
CA ARG A 153 -5.73 -0.94 -5.01
C ARG A 153 -4.91 -1.59 -6.11
N ALA A 154 -4.64 -0.86 -7.17
CA ALA A 154 -3.98 -1.36 -8.36
C ALA A 154 -2.48 -1.11 -8.33
N VAL A 155 -2.08 -0.03 -7.69
CA VAL A 155 -0.71 0.42 -7.58
C VAL A 155 -0.28 0.22 -6.15
N ASP A 156 0.90 -0.37 -5.97
CA ASP A 156 1.58 -0.35 -4.69
C ASP A 156 2.03 1.09 -4.41
N THR A 157 1.10 1.93 -3.92
CA THR A 157 1.32 3.35 -3.60
C THR A 157 1.48 3.63 -2.12
N GLY A 158 1.58 2.58 -1.30
CA GLY A 158 1.83 2.72 0.12
C GLY A 158 0.93 3.72 0.84
N GLY A 159 -0.38 3.45 0.91
CA GLY A 159 -1.20 4.10 1.93
C GLY A 159 -2.69 3.79 1.89
N GLY A 160 -3.23 3.20 2.97
CA GLY A 160 -4.67 3.26 3.23
C GLY A 160 -5.16 2.42 4.42
N ASP A 161 -4.67 2.74 5.63
CA ASP A 161 -5.17 2.42 6.98
C ASP A 161 -5.99 1.14 7.19
N GLY A 162 -5.31 0.12 7.72
CA GLY A 162 -5.93 -1.06 8.31
C GLY A 162 -4.95 -2.15 8.73
N GLY A 163 -3.83 -1.80 9.37
CA GLY A 163 -2.93 -2.79 10.00
C GLY A 163 -1.98 -3.53 9.06
N GLY A 164 -1.52 -2.87 7.99
CA GLY A 164 -0.47 -3.36 7.10
C GLY A 164 0.61 -2.30 6.83
N CYS A 165 1.79 -2.73 6.43
CA CYS A 165 2.98 -1.87 6.26
C CYS A 165 2.96 -1.09 4.95
N ASP A 166 1.98 -0.22 4.80
CA ASP A 166 1.70 0.42 3.52
C ASP A 166 2.80 1.41 3.12
N THR A 167 3.21 2.35 3.98
CA THR A 167 4.39 3.19 3.71
C THR A 167 5.62 2.58 4.34
N ASP A 168 6.62 2.25 3.53
CA ASP A 168 7.94 1.88 4.04
C ASP A 168 8.57 3.10 4.74
N PRO A 169 8.80 3.04 6.07
CA PRO A 169 9.45 4.13 6.79
C PRO A 169 10.92 4.30 6.43
N VAL A 170 11.53 3.33 5.73
CA VAL A 170 12.86 3.50 5.13
C VAL A 170 12.72 4.29 3.82
N VAL A 171 13.04 5.58 3.88
CA VAL A 171 13.04 6.41 2.67
C VAL A 171 14.34 6.20 1.89
N ASN A 172 14.23 6.18 0.55
CA ASN A 172 15.36 5.96 -0.36
C ASN A 172 16.11 4.64 -0.07
N GLY A 173 15.35 3.58 0.24
CA GLY A 173 15.87 2.24 0.59
C GLY A 173 16.72 1.57 -0.49
N GLY A 174 16.42 1.84 -1.76
CA GLY A 174 17.19 1.40 -2.93
C GLY A 174 18.21 2.43 -3.43
N PHE A 175 18.48 3.50 -2.67
CA PHE A 175 19.56 4.47 -2.95
C PHE A 175 19.50 5.24 -4.29
N GLU A 176 18.37 5.17 -5.01
CA GLU A 176 18.20 5.79 -6.33
C GLU A 176 18.08 7.32 -6.28
N ASN A 177 17.67 7.90 -5.15
CA ASN A 177 17.40 9.34 -5.01
C ASN A 177 18.55 10.10 -4.34
N GLY A 178 19.78 9.86 -4.79
CA GLY A 178 20.97 10.46 -4.19
C GLY A 178 21.27 9.90 -2.80
N THR A 179 21.92 10.69 -1.94
CA THR A 179 22.36 10.23 -0.61
C THR A 179 21.37 10.55 0.51
N SER A 180 20.49 11.54 0.34
CA SER A 180 19.50 11.89 1.36
C SER A 180 18.37 10.84 1.42
N PRO A 181 17.81 10.53 2.60
CA PRO A 181 18.13 11.03 3.95
C PRO A 181 19.16 10.18 4.72
N TRP A 182 19.95 9.37 4.02
CA TRP A 182 21.02 8.61 4.65
C TRP A 182 22.11 9.52 5.21
N SER A 183 22.77 9.05 6.26
CA SER A 183 23.82 9.73 7.01
C SER A 183 24.98 8.77 7.28
N GLY A 184 26.10 9.31 7.78
CA GLY A 184 27.35 8.57 7.93
C GLY A 184 28.23 8.68 6.69
N ASP A 185 28.85 7.57 6.29
CA ASP A 185 29.76 7.47 5.15
C ASP A 185 28.99 7.41 3.82
N THR A 186 28.20 8.46 3.55
CA THR A 186 27.32 8.54 2.36
C THR A 186 28.04 8.55 1.02
N GLY A 187 29.38 8.70 1.01
CA GLY A 187 30.20 8.49 -0.19
C GLY A 187 30.14 7.06 -0.72
N THR A 188 29.73 6.10 0.11
CA THR A 188 29.48 4.71 -0.25
C THR A 188 28.23 4.56 -1.13
N ILE A 189 27.33 5.56 -1.19
CA ILE A 189 26.07 5.52 -1.94
C ILE A 189 26.27 6.09 -3.35
N GLY A 190 26.09 5.27 -4.37
CA GLY A 190 26.27 5.71 -5.76
C GLY A 190 26.11 4.62 -6.80
N ALA A 191 26.37 5.00 -8.06
CA ALA A 191 26.57 4.07 -9.15
C ALA A 191 28.07 3.80 -9.27
N HIS A 192 28.53 2.68 -8.71
CA HIS A 192 29.95 2.35 -8.65
C HIS A 192 30.33 1.31 -9.70
N SER A 193 31.49 1.48 -10.34
CA SER A 193 32.04 0.46 -11.23
C SER A 193 32.67 -0.66 -10.42
N GLY A 194 32.28 -1.92 -10.65
CA GLY A 194 32.88 -3.11 -10.02
C GLY A 194 31.87 -3.98 -9.27
N GLN A 195 30.74 -3.41 -8.88
CA GLN A 195 29.60 -4.12 -8.31
C GLN A 195 28.33 -3.70 -9.08
N ALA A 196 27.29 -4.52 -9.02
CA ALA A 196 26.00 -4.22 -9.65
C ALA A 196 24.95 -3.97 -8.56
N ALA A 197 23.98 -3.09 -8.83
CA ALA A 197 22.81 -2.92 -7.98
C ALA A 197 21.93 -4.18 -8.02
N HIS A 198 21.20 -4.46 -6.94
CA HIS A 198 20.16 -5.49 -6.95
C HIS A 198 18.96 -5.03 -7.76
N SER A 199 18.52 -3.78 -7.55
CA SER A 199 17.51 -3.12 -8.36
C SER A 199 18.00 -1.73 -8.78
N GLY A 200 17.44 -1.17 -9.85
CA GLY A 200 17.84 0.16 -10.31
C GLY A 200 19.29 0.25 -10.79
N THR A 201 20.00 1.29 -10.37
CA THR A 201 21.36 1.64 -10.84
C THR A 201 22.32 2.03 -9.72
N ARG A 202 21.85 2.17 -8.47
CA ARG A 202 22.60 2.71 -7.34
C ARG A 202 22.46 1.79 -6.14
N PHE A 203 23.48 1.80 -5.29
CA PHE A 203 23.55 0.97 -4.08
C PHE A 203 24.51 1.61 -3.08
N SER A 204 24.59 1.07 -1.86
CA SER A 204 25.66 1.40 -0.90
C SER A 204 26.75 0.31 -0.93
N TRP A 205 27.99 0.69 -1.22
CA TRP A 205 29.15 -0.20 -1.17
C TRP A 205 30.00 0.14 0.05
N LEU A 206 29.93 -0.70 1.08
CA LEU A 206 30.75 -0.57 2.27
C LEU A 206 31.98 -1.48 2.15
N ALA A 207 33.14 -0.97 2.56
CA ALA A 207 34.42 -1.65 2.56
C ALA A 207 34.91 -2.03 1.13
N GLY A 208 35.63 -3.14 0.96
CA GLY A 208 36.21 -3.56 -0.32
C GLY A 208 37.60 -2.99 -0.62
N TYR A 209 38.31 -2.51 0.40
CA TYR A 209 39.62 -1.89 0.28
C TYR A 209 40.78 -2.90 0.35
N GLY A 210 40.57 -4.08 0.95
CA GLY A 210 41.64 -5.03 1.23
C GLY A 210 42.63 -4.55 2.29
N SER A 211 42.19 -3.65 3.17
CA SER A 211 42.94 -3.12 4.31
C SER A 211 41.97 -2.56 5.36
N THR A 212 42.46 -2.27 6.57
CA THR A 212 41.59 -1.94 7.69
C THR A 212 40.78 -0.68 7.41
N HIS A 213 39.49 -0.88 7.21
CA HIS A 213 38.52 0.17 6.97
C HIS A 213 37.24 -0.13 7.73
N THR A 214 36.52 0.91 8.15
CA THR A 214 35.17 0.75 8.69
C THR A 214 34.32 1.90 8.20
N GLU A 215 33.19 1.56 7.58
CA GLU A 215 32.23 2.51 7.04
C GLU A 215 30.84 2.16 7.56
N SER A 216 30.02 3.18 7.78
CA SER A 216 28.65 3.01 8.22
C SER A 216 27.72 4.00 7.53
N VAL A 217 26.61 3.48 7.01
CA VAL A 217 25.47 4.29 6.57
C VAL A 217 24.26 4.03 7.45
N GLY A 218 23.43 5.05 7.67
CA GLY A 218 22.25 4.92 8.51
C GLY A 218 21.19 5.97 8.27
N GLN A 219 19.98 5.68 8.72
CA GLN A 219 18.81 6.56 8.67
C GLN A 219 18.02 6.40 9.97
N THR A 220 17.44 7.49 10.44
CA THR A 220 16.47 7.46 11.53
C THR A 220 15.07 7.19 10.98
N VAL A 221 14.42 6.12 11.41
CA VAL A 221 13.08 5.73 10.96
C VAL A 221 12.13 5.55 12.14
N THR A 222 10.83 5.75 11.93
CA THR A 222 9.80 5.32 12.88
C THR A 222 9.39 3.90 12.56
N VAL A 223 9.53 2.96 13.49
CA VAL A 223 9.10 1.56 13.31
C VAL A 223 7.61 1.47 13.65
N PRO A 224 6.70 1.22 12.69
CA PRO A 224 5.28 1.12 12.99
C PRO A 224 4.96 -0.13 13.80
N THR A 225 3.89 -0.08 14.59
CA THR A 225 3.34 -1.27 15.25
C THR A 225 2.83 -2.26 14.19
N GLY A 226 3.39 -3.47 14.16
CA GLY A 226 3.07 -4.52 13.16
C GLY A 226 4.05 -4.60 11.97
N CYS A 227 4.93 -3.60 11.82
CA CYS A 227 5.89 -3.50 10.72
C CYS A 227 7.32 -3.64 11.21
N THR A 228 7.61 -4.79 11.81
CA THR A 228 8.82 -4.99 12.59
C THR A 228 9.87 -5.78 11.81
N ARG A 229 9.58 -6.23 10.59
CA ARG A 229 10.50 -7.03 9.80
C ARG A 229 11.35 -6.14 8.90
N LEU A 230 12.59 -5.84 9.31
CA LEU A 230 13.56 -5.16 8.45
C LEU A 230 14.10 -6.16 7.42
N THR A 231 13.93 -5.87 6.15
CA THR A 231 14.50 -6.60 5.02
C THR A 231 15.53 -5.76 4.29
N TYR A 232 16.54 -6.40 3.72
CA TYR A 232 17.55 -5.75 2.89
C TYR A 232 18.20 -6.78 1.99
N TRP A 233 18.68 -6.38 0.82
CA TRP A 233 19.47 -7.24 -0.06
C TRP A 233 20.95 -6.95 0.16
N LEU A 234 21.72 -8.01 0.38
CA LEU A 234 23.17 -7.91 0.58
C LEU A 234 23.90 -8.86 -0.35
N HIS A 235 24.82 -8.33 -1.14
CA HIS A 235 25.86 -9.12 -1.80
C HIS A 235 27.16 -8.96 -1.02
N ILE A 236 27.79 -10.09 -0.70
CA ILE A 236 29.09 -10.15 -0.02
C ILE A 236 30.06 -10.77 -1.01
N ASP A 237 31.04 -9.98 -1.44
CA ASP A 237 32.08 -10.38 -2.40
C ASP A 237 33.44 -10.31 -1.70
N THR A 238 34.19 -11.39 -1.69
CA THR A 238 35.39 -11.51 -0.85
C THR A 238 36.50 -12.27 -1.55
N ASP A 239 37.73 -11.81 -1.36
CA ASP A 239 38.94 -12.53 -1.75
C ASP A 239 39.39 -13.53 -0.67
N GLU A 240 38.72 -13.52 0.49
CA GLU A 240 39.00 -14.42 1.58
C GLU A 240 38.40 -15.81 1.36
N SER A 241 38.96 -16.82 2.02
CA SER A 241 38.49 -18.20 1.91
C SER A 241 38.38 -18.89 3.26
N GLY A 242 37.52 -19.91 3.32
CA GLY A 242 37.26 -20.66 4.54
C GLY A 242 36.05 -20.11 5.31
N SER A 243 36.00 -20.40 6.60
CA SER A 243 34.85 -20.10 7.47
C SER A 243 35.19 -19.12 8.60
N THR A 244 36.39 -18.53 8.57
CA THR A 244 36.81 -17.56 9.58
C THR A 244 36.20 -16.20 9.23
N ALA A 245 35.53 -15.60 10.21
CA ALA A 245 34.97 -14.25 10.09
C ALA A 245 36.07 -13.21 10.35
N TYR A 246 36.75 -12.76 9.29
CA TYR A 246 37.75 -11.69 9.36
C TYR A 246 37.05 -10.34 9.22
N ASP A 247 36.31 -10.17 8.13
CA ASP A 247 35.55 -8.96 7.83
C ASP A 247 34.09 -9.12 8.25
N THR A 248 33.46 -8.05 8.74
CA THR A 248 32.10 -8.13 9.29
C THR A 248 31.17 -7.04 8.78
N PHE A 249 29.91 -7.43 8.55
CA PHE A 249 28.78 -6.53 8.31
C PHE A 249 27.81 -6.62 9.47
N ARG A 250 27.45 -5.47 10.06
CA ARG A 250 26.55 -5.40 11.21
C ARG A 250 25.35 -4.52 10.92
N VAL A 251 24.16 -5.04 11.25
CA VAL A 251 22.91 -4.26 11.28
C VAL A 251 22.66 -3.85 12.72
N LYS A 252 22.42 -2.56 12.97
CA LYS A 252 22.21 -2.03 14.31
C LYS A 252 20.96 -1.14 14.39
N ALA A 253 20.31 -1.17 15.55
CA ALA A 253 19.22 -0.27 15.93
C ALA A 253 19.56 0.39 17.27
N ASP A 254 19.62 1.72 17.30
CA ASP A 254 20.04 2.52 18.46
C ASP A 254 21.37 2.02 19.07
N GLY A 255 22.32 1.66 18.20
CA GLY A 255 23.64 1.13 18.57
C GLY A 255 23.65 -0.35 18.99
N THR A 256 22.49 -1.00 19.16
CA THR A 256 22.40 -2.43 19.46
C THR A 256 22.55 -3.25 18.20
N THR A 257 23.49 -4.20 18.16
CA THR A 257 23.68 -5.12 17.02
C THR A 257 22.56 -6.15 16.99
N LEU A 258 21.84 -6.19 15.86
CA LEU A 258 20.73 -7.11 15.61
C LEU A 258 21.12 -8.28 14.71
N ALA A 259 22.08 -8.07 13.81
CA ALA A 259 22.67 -9.12 12.98
C ALA A 259 24.15 -8.85 12.76
N THR A 260 24.92 -9.93 12.62
CA THR A 260 26.31 -9.90 12.17
C THR A 260 26.46 -10.94 11.06
N LEU A 261 26.98 -10.51 9.91
CA LEU A 261 27.43 -11.34 8.81
C LEU A 261 28.92 -11.10 8.60
N SER A 262 29.56 -11.95 7.80
CA SER A 262 30.99 -11.89 7.52
C SER A 262 31.34 -12.30 6.10
N ASN A 263 32.60 -12.14 5.73
CA ASN A 263 33.21 -12.75 4.55
C ASN A 263 32.85 -14.24 4.39
N ALA A 264 32.76 -15.00 5.50
CA ALA A 264 32.38 -16.43 5.47
C ALA A 264 30.92 -16.68 5.03
N ASP A 265 30.07 -15.65 5.00
CA ASP A 265 28.68 -15.72 4.53
C ASP A 265 28.54 -15.42 3.03
N ALA A 266 29.64 -15.19 2.33
CA ALA A 266 29.67 -14.87 0.90
C ALA A 266 29.00 -15.94 0.04
N ARG A 267 28.18 -15.48 -0.91
CA ARG A 267 27.49 -16.29 -1.91
C ARG A 267 27.43 -15.54 -3.24
N SER A 268 27.22 -16.28 -4.32
CA SER A 268 27.01 -15.67 -5.64
C SER A 268 25.75 -14.79 -5.61
N GLY A 269 25.93 -13.53 -6.00
CA GLY A 269 24.86 -12.53 -6.09
C GLY A 269 24.29 -12.09 -4.75
N TYR A 270 23.19 -11.34 -4.84
CA TYR A 270 22.48 -10.81 -3.69
C TYR A 270 21.67 -11.87 -2.96
N VAL A 271 21.64 -11.76 -1.64
CA VAL A 271 20.77 -12.55 -0.76
C VAL A 271 19.91 -11.61 0.08
N GLN A 272 18.60 -11.80 0.04
CA GLN A 272 17.70 -11.07 0.93
C GLN A 272 17.92 -11.53 2.38
N ARG A 273 18.10 -10.58 3.28
CA ARG A 273 18.29 -10.78 4.71
C ARG A 273 17.13 -10.15 5.47
N THR A 274 16.92 -10.65 6.67
CA THR A 274 15.80 -10.23 7.52
C THR A 274 16.24 -10.12 8.96
N VAL A 275 15.80 -9.04 9.63
CA VAL A 275 16.06 -8.75 11.04
C VAL A 275 14.76 -8.29 11.69
N ASP A 276 14.52 -8.73 12.92
CA ASP A 276 13.35 -8.31 13.70
C ASP A 276 13.63 -7.03 14.51
N LEU A 277 12.76 -6.04 14.34
CA LEU A 277 12.69 -4.78 15.08
C LEU A 277 11.52 -4.75 16.07
N GLY A 278 10.96 -5.91 16.45
CA GLY A 278 9.79 -6.01 17.34
C GLY A 278 9.97 -5.25 18.65
N ALA A 279 11.18 -5.30 19.22
CA ALA A 279 11.54 -4.56 20.44
C ALA A 279 11.52 -3.02 20.28
N TYR A 280 11.37 -2.53 19.04
CA TYR A 280 11.36 -1.12 18.69
C TYR A 280 10.03 -0.67 18.08
N ALA A 281 9.01 -1.51 18.06
CA ALA A 281 7.69 -1.16 17.55
C ALA A 281 7.12 0.09 18.24
N GLY A 282 6.59 1.02 17.44
CA GLY A 282 5.96 2.26 17.91
C GLY A 282 6.92 3.39 18.30
N ARG A 283 8.23 3.27 18.04
CA ARG A 283 9.21 4.33 18.33
C ARG A 283 10.11 4.64 17.13
N GLN A 284 10.75 5.80 17.21
CA GLN A 284 11.82 6.20 16.31
C GLN A 284 13.13 5.48 16.67
N VAL A 285 13.87 5.03 15.66
CA VAL A 285 15.07 4.20 15.78
C VAL A 285 16.14 4.71 14.83
N ALA A 286 17.38 4.84 15.32
CA ALA A 286 18.55 5.03 14.48
C ALA A 286 19.02 3.67 13.92
N LEU A 287 18.65 3.39 12.67
CA LEU A 287 19.12 2.22 11.93
C LEU A 287 20.47 2.50 11.29
N SER A 288 21.40 1.55 11.39
CA SER A 288 22.69 1.63 10.71
C SER A 288 23.20 0.28 10.22
N PHE A 289 23.93 0.33 9.12
CA PHE A 289 24.63 -0.78 8.49
C PHE A 289 26.12 -0.44 8.49
N THR A 290 26.94 -1.29 9.09
CA THR A 290 28.38 -1.05 9.26
C THR A 290 29.18 -2.19 8.63
N GLY A 291 30.03 -1.89 7.66
CA GLY A 291 31.05 -2.81 7.13
C GLY A 291 32.39 -2.53 7.79
N SER A 292 33.11 -3.58 8.18
CA SER A 292 34.46 -3.50 8.75
C SER A 292 35.36 -4.55 8.12
N GLU A 293 36.47 -4.10 7.55
CA GLU A 293 37.57 -4.94 7.06
C GLU A 293 38.70 -5.04 8.08
N ASP A 294 39.38 -6.18 8.09
CA ASP A 294 40.62 -6.40 8.81
C ASP A 294 41.84 -5.88 8.01
N GLY A 295 43.06 -6.33 8.32
CA GLY A 295 44.28 -5.81 7.72
C GLY A 295 44.60 -6.31 6.31
N SER A 296 43.87 -7.29 5.74
CA SER A 296 44.28 -7.97 4.50
C SER A 296 43.13 -8.64 3.76
N LEU A 297 43.24 -8.68 2.41
CA LEU A 297 42.23 -9.24 1.49
C LEU A 297 40.89 -8.49 1.58
N GLN A 298 40.24 -8.28 0.43
CA GLN A 298 39.04 -7.43 0.40
C GLN A 298 37.79 -8.23 0.74
N THR A 299 36.87 -7.58 1.43
CA THR A 299 35.46 -7.98 1.47
C THR A 299 34.58 -6.77 1.24
N SER A 300 33.83 -6.81 0.15
CA SER A 300 32.83 -5.82 -0.24
C SER A 300 31.46 -6.22 0.30
N PHE A 301 30.83 -5.29 1.01
CA PHE A 301 29.44 -5.42 1.47
C PHE A 301 28.54 -4.48 0.68
N VAL A 302 27.86 -5.03 -0.32
CA VAL A 302 27.03 -4.28 -1.26
C VAL A 302 25.57 -4.37 -0.81
N LEU A 303 25.07 -3.28 -0.23
CA LEU A 303 23.75 -3.16 0.38
C LEU A 303 22.78 -2.47 -0.59
N ASP A 304 21.59 -3.05 -0.72
CA ASP A 304 20.53 -2.48 -1.57
C ASP A 304 19.12 -2.83 -1.05
N ASP A 305 18.11 -2.13 -1.55
CA ASP A 305 16.68 -2.38 -1.32
C ASP A 305 16.31 -2.61 0.15
N VAL A 306 16.73 -1.68 1.03
CA VAL A 306 16.42 -1.71 2.46
C VAL A 306 14.97 -1.30 2.69
N SER A 307 14.23 -2.10 3.47
CA SER A 307 12.79 -1.92 3.61
C SER A 307 12.22 -2.51 4.90
N LEU A 308 11.26 -1.82 5.52
CA LEU A 308 10.48 -2.36 6.66
C LEU A 308 9.15 -2.97 6.18
N ARG A 309 8.92 -4.22 6.58
CA ARG A 309 7.79 -5.07 6.15
C ARG A 309 7.01 -5.59 7.36
N GLU A 310 5.88 -6.22 7.08
CA GLU A 310 5.03 -6.87 8.09
C GLU A 310 5.80 -7.94 8.87
N GLY A 311 5.63 -7.86 10.20
CA GLY A 311 6.31 -8.65 11.23
C GLY A 311 6.03 -10.14 11.20
#